data_AF-A0A7X8N2S7-F1
#
_entry.id   AF-A0A7X8N2S7-F1
#
_cell.length_a   1.000
_cell.length_b   1.000
_cell.length_c   1.000
_cell.angle_alpha   90.00
_cell.angle_beta   90.00
_cell.angle_gamma   90.00
#
_symmetry.space_group_name_H-M   'P 1'
#
loop_
_entity.id
_entity.type
_entity.pdbx_description
1 polymer ?
#
loop_
_entity_poly.entity_id
_entity_poly.type
_entity_poly.pdbx_seq_one_letter_code
_entity_poly.pdbx_strand_id
1 'polypeptide(L)'
;MNKALPCLSFLKQNKISYYYDEEKNEILFPCFTCKNQAEMSTITTMWQCNKCKTKGNLVTLIKELKEKNTIEIKEVKIYNPTKENREVRNLIKQIDERYQSKETSRLRNKIEQLLNYYSEKSS
;
A
#
# COMPACT_ATOMS: atom_id res chain seq x y z
N MET A 1 15.07 0.27 19.99
CA MET A 1 15.05 -1.06 19.35
C MET A 1 13.87 -1.08 18.39
N ASN A 2 14.12 -1.23 17.08
CA ASN A 2 13.08 -1.20 16.04
C ASN A 2 12.16 -2.44 16.19
N LYS A 3 10.84 -2.23 16.29
CA LYS A 3 9.83 -3.29 16.44
C LYS A 3 9.12 -3.61 15.12
N ALA A 4 9.72 -3.25 13.99
CA ALA A 4 9.20 -3.57 12.65
C ALA A 4 8.98 -5.07 12.47
N LEU A 5 9.94 -5.91 12.88
CA LEU A 5 9.87 -7.36 12.67
C LEU A 5 8.59 -8.01 13.23
N PRO A 6 8.20 -7.78 14.52
CA PRO A 6 6.90 -8.23 15.03
C PRO A 6 5.69 -7.74 14.23
N CYS A 7 5.66 -6.46 13.85
CA CYS A 7 4.52 -5.86 13.15
C CYS A 7 4.38 -6.43 11.73
N LEU A 8 5.49 -6.53 11.00
CA LEU A 8 5.56 -7.11 9.66
C LEU A 8 5.22 -8.60 9.68
N SER A 9 5.75 -9.34 10.65
CA SER A 9 5.44 -10.76 10.82
C SER A 9 3.94 -10.98 11.05
N PHE A 10 3.32 -10.17 11.92
CA PHE A 10 1.87 -10.22 12.15
C PHE A 10 1.07 -10.00 10.86
N LEU A 11 1.36 -8.93 10.11
CA LEU A 11 0.63 -8.61 8.88
C LEU A 11 0.82 -9.69 7.82
N LYS A 12 2.06 -10.19 7.66
CA LYS A 12 2.41 -11.25 6.71
C LYS A 12 1.73 -12.58 7.05
N GLN A 13 1.78 -13.02 8.30
CA GLN A 13 1.13 -14.26 8.76
C GLN A 13 -0.38 -14.24 8.50
N ASN A 14 -1.00 -13.08 8.68
CA ASN A 14 -2.44 -12.91 8.49
C ASN A 14 -2.84 -12.54 7.06
N LYS A 15 -1.90 -12.53 6.12
CA LYS A 15 -2.10 -12.18 4.70
C LYS A 15 -2.77 -10.81 4.51
N ILE A 16 -2.47 -9.86 5.40
CA ILE A 16 -2.96 -8.49 5.30
C ILE A 16 -2.03 -7.74 4.35
N SER A 17 -2.59 -7.00 3.38
CA SER A 17 -1.78 -6.15 2.50
C SER A 17 -1.08 -5.08 3.34
N TYR A 18 0.20 -4.81 3.08
CA TYR A 18 0.91 -3.74 3.76
C TYR A 18 2.02 -3.17 2.88
N TYR A 19 2.44 -1.95 3.20
CA TYR A 19 3.63 -1.31 2.68
C TYR A 19 4.47 -0.81 3.86
N TYR A 20 5.78 -1.08 3.85
CA TYR A 20 6.71 -0.62 4.86
C TYR A 20 7.57 0.50 4.27
N ASP A 21 7.48 1.68 4.88
CA ASP A 21 8.31 2.84 4.61
C ASP A 21 9.46 2.86 5.62
N GLU A 22 10.64 2.42 5.18
CA GLU A 22 11.85 2.36 6.00
C GLU A 22 12.34 3.73 6.43
N GLU A 23 12.18 4.75 5.58
CA GLU A 23 12.65 6.12 5.86
C GLU A 23 11.83 6.73 7.00
N LYS A 24 10.51 6.52 6.98
CA LYS A 24 9.59 7.03 8.02
C LYS A 24 9.45 6.12 9.23
N ASN A 25 9.97 4.88 9.17
CA ASN A 25 9.71 3.84 10.18
C ASN A 25 8.20 3.61 10.37
N GLU A 26 7.47 3.54 9.26
CA GLU A 26 6.01 3.43 9.24
C GLU A 26 5.54 2.26 8.38
N ILE A 27 4.48 1.60 8.83
CA ILE A 27 3.77 0.58 8.07
C ILE A 27 2.38 1.10 7.71
N LEU A 28 2.07 1.10 6.42
CA LEU A 28 0.74 1.37 5.89
C LEU A 28 0.00 0.05 5.70
N PHE A 29 -1.22 -0.03 6.20
CA PHE A 29 -2.06 -1.23 6.13
C PHE A 29 -3.56 -0.85 6.08
N PRO A 30 -4.48 -1.75 5.69
CA PRO A 30 -5.91 -1.48 5.74
C PRO A 30 -6.40 -1.37 7.18
N CYS A 31 -7.21 -0.35 7.46
CA CYS A 31 -7.91 -0.20 8.73
C CYS A 31 -8.96 -1.31 8.91
N PHE A 32 -8.95 -1.94 10.08
CA PHE A 32 -9.83 -3.04 10.48
C PHE A 32 -11.29 -2.62 10.73
N THR A 33 -11.58 -1.34 10.67
CA THR A 33 -12.92 -0.78 10.87
C THR A 33 -13.48 -0.19 9.59
N CYS A 34 -12.73 0.67 8.90
CA CYS A 34 -13.24 1.38 7.72
C CYS A 34 -12.59 0.98 6.40
N LYS A 35 -11.64 0.03 6.41
CA LYS A 35 -10.91 -0.46 5.22
C LYS A 35 -10.05 0.58 4.49
N ASN A 36 -10.00 1.82 4.95
CA ASN A 36 -9.08 2.83 4.42
C ASN A 36 -7.68 2.64 5.00
N GLN A 37 -6.68 3.30 4.41
CA GLN A 37 -5.32 3.24 4.91
C GLN A 37 -5.22 3.68 6.39
N ALA A 38 -4.46 2.90 7.15
CA ALA A 38 -4.00 3.19 8.48
C ALA A 38 -2.48 3.18 8.50
N GLU A 39 -1.90 3.98 9.38
CA GLU A 39 -0.46 4.15 9.58
C GLU A 39 -0.07 3.56 10.92
N MET A 40 1.04 2.83 10.98
CA MET A 40 1.61 2.28 12.22
C MET A 40 3.08 2.63 12.35
N SER A 41 3.48 3.20 13.48
CA SER A 41 4.89 3.42 13.83
C SER A 41 5.56 2.10 14.22
N THR A 42 6.68 1.75 13.59
CA THR A 42 7.47 0.55 13.94
C THR A 42 8.31 0.73 15.21
N ILE A 43 8.39 1.95 15.75
CA ILE A 43 9.09 2.25 17.00
C ILE A 43 8.13 2.01 18.18
N THR A 44 6.93 2.59 18.12
CA THR A 44 5.97 2.56 19.22
C THR A 44 4.92 1.46 19.10
N THR A 45 4.74 0.89 17.90
CA THR A 45 3.63 -0.02 17.51
C THR A 45 2.25 0.63 17.53
N MET A 46 2.18 1.95 17.77
CA MET A 46 0.95 2.71 17.73
C MET A 46 0.50 2.85 16.28
N TRP A 47 -0.79 2.66 16.05
CA TRP A 47 -1.41 2.86 14.75
C TRP A 47 -2.61 3.78 14.85
N GLN A 48 -2.93 4.42 13.74
CA GLN A 48 -4.10 5.27 13.60
C GLN A 48 -4.67 5.21 12.18
N CYS A 49 -5.98 5.40 12.05
CA CYS A 49 -6.63 5.61 10.78
C CYS A 49 -7.14 7.05 10.68
N ASN A 50 -6.64 7.79 9.69
CA ASN A 50 -7.00 9.20 9.52
C ASN A 50 -8.47 9.41 9.11
N LYS A 51 -9.13 8.39 8.54
CA LYS A 51 -10.51 8.46 8.06
C LYS A 51 -11.55 8.20 9.15
N CYS A 52 -11.45 7.09 9.89
CA CYS A 52 -12.41 6.76 10.96
C CYS A 52 -11.92 7.13 12.37
N LYS A 53 -10.72 7.73 12.49
CA LYS A 53 -10.11 8.20 13.75
C LYS A 53 -9.85 7.11 14.79
N THR A 54 -10.03 5.84 14.44
CA THR A 54 -9.64 4.71 15.29
C THR A 54 -8.13 4.69 15.43
N LYS A 55 -7.66 4.40 16.65
CA LYS A 55 -6.24 4.27 16.98
C LYS A 55 -6.04 3.16 18.00
N GLY A 56 -4.83 2.64 18.06
CA GLY A 56 -4.47 1.59 19.00
C GLY A 56 -3.00 1.23 18.88
N ASN A 57 -2.67 0.02 19.31
CA ASN A 57 -1.35 -0.56 19.14
C ASN A 57 -1.43 -1.97 18.53
N LEU A 58 -0.29 -2.64 18.35
CA LEU A 58 -0.27 -4.00 17.80
C LEU A 58 -1.13 -4.99 18.61
N VAL A 59 -1.18 -4.87 19.94
CA VAL A 59 -2.01 -5.74 20.78
C VAL A 59 -3.50 -5.55 20.48
N THR A 60 -3.95 -4.32 20.27
CA THR A 60 -5.35 -4.05 19.89
C THR A 60 -5.69 -4.65 18.53
N LEU A 61 -4.79 -4.60 17.55
CA LEU A 61 -5.02 -5.23 16.23
C LEU A 61 -5.12 -6.76 16.33
N ILE A 62 -4.27 -7.37 17.16
CA ILE A 62 -4.33 -8.82 17.39
C ILE A 62 -5.69 -9.21 17.99
N LYS A 63 -6.23 -8.41 18.90
CA LYS A 63 -7.57 -8.64 19.46
C LYS A 63 -8.67 -8.45 18.41
N GLU A 64 -8.65 -7.35 17.67
CA GLU A 64 -9.64 -7.08 16.62
C GLU A 64 -9.66 -8.17 15.54
N LEU A 65 -8.50 -8.73 15.18
CA LEU A 65 -8.41 -9.82 14.22
C LEU A 65 -9.08 -11.12 14.72
N LYS A 66 -9.02 -11.38 16.04
CA LYS A 66 -9.66 -12.56 16.64
C LYS A 66 -11.18 -12.40 16.73
N GLU A 67 -11.66 -11.17 16.90
CA GLU A 67 -13.07 -10.87 17.13
C GLU A 67 -13.87 -10.65 15.84
N LYS A 68 -13.21 -10.24 14.75
CA LYS A 68 -13.87 -9.91 13.47
C LYS A 68 -13.61 -10.97 12.38
N ASN A 69 -14.55 -11.08 11.44
CA ASN A 69 -14.34 -11.89 10.23
C ASN A 69 -13.28 -11.22 9.32
N THR A 70 -12.15 -11.89 9.14
CA THR A 70 -10.94 -11.33 8.50
C THR A 70 -10.91 -11.46 6.97
N ILE A 71 -11.93 -12.07 6.37
CA ILE A 71 -11.97 -12.28 4.91
C ILE A 71 -11.99 -10.93 4.18
N GLU A 72 -12.84 -10.00 4.64
CA GLU A 72 -13.02 -8.71 3.98
C GLU A 72 -11.77 -7.81 4.01
N ILE A 73 -10.90 -7.95 5.02
CA ILE A 73 -9.70 -7.13 5.11
C ILE A 73 -8.54 -7.63 4.26
N LYS A 74 -8.50 -8.95 3.98
CA LYS A 74 -7.49 -9.56 3.12
C LYS A 74 -7.65 -9.16 1.65
N GLU A 75 -8.87 -8.78 1.26
CA GLU A 75 -9.18 -8.31 -0.09
C GLU A 75 -8.76 -6.85 -0.31
N VAL A 76 -8.58 -6.07 0.77
CA VAL A 76 -8.16 -4.68 0.65
C VAL A 76 -6.67 -4.61 0.34
N LYS A 77 -6.34 -3.95 -0.77
CA LYS A 77 -4.96 -3.74 -1.22
C LYS A 77 -4.43 -2.40 -0.73
N ILE A 78 -3.20 -2.43 -0.24
CA ILE A 78 -2.37 -1.25 -0.01
C ILE A 78 -1.28 -1.28 -1.06
N TYR A 79 -1.17 -0.18 -1.77
CA TYR A 79 -0.29 -0.03 -2.91
C TYR A 79 0.92 0.82 -2.50
N ASN A 80 2.10 0.42 -2.95
CA ASN A 80 3.29 1.26 -2.87
C ASN A 80 3.35 2.07 -4.18
N PRO A 81 3.08 3.39 -4.18
CA PRO A 81 2.97 4.19 -5.40
C PRO A 81 4.19 4.08 -6.31
N THR A 82 5.40 4.08 -5.74
CA THR A 82 6.66 3.96 -6.48
C THR A 82 6.77 2.62 -7.20
N LYS A 83 6.39 1.54 -6.52
CA LYS A 83 6.39 0.19 -7.09
C LYS A 83 5.33 0.06 -8.20
N GLU A 84 4.11 0.49 -7.94
CA GLU A 84 3.01 0.42 -8.92
C GLU A 84 3.33 1.23 -10.18
N ASN A 85 3.85 2.46 -10.02
CA ASN A 85 4.25 3.30 -11.16
C ASN A 85 5.31 2.61 -12.02
N ARG A 86 6.29 1.95 -11.39
CA ARG A 86 7.32 1.18 -12.09
C ARG A 86 6.70 -0.01 -12.85
N GLU A 87 5.81 -0.76 -12.22
CA GLU A 87 5.15 -1.91 -12.85
C GLU A 87 4.30 -1.49 -14.04
N VAL A 88 3.50 -0.43 -13.91
CA VAL A 88 2.70 0.14 -15.01
C VAL A 88 3.58 0.57 -16.18
N ARG A 89 4.67 1.30 -15.93
CA ARG A 89 5.62 1.71 -16.97
C ARG A 89 6.23 0.51 -17.70
N ASN A 90 6.58 -0.55 -16.96
CA ASN A 90 7.13 -1.77 -17.56
C ASN A 90 6.12 -2.51 -18.43
N LEU A 91 4.86 -2.66 -17.98
CA LEU A 91 3.81 -3.32 -18.76
C LEU A 91 3.52 -2.58 -20.07
N ILE A 92 3.46 -1.25 -20.02
CA ILE A 92 3.25 -0.43 -21.21
C ILE A 92 4.42 -0.55 -22.18
N LYS A 93 5.65 -0.52 -21.66
CA LYS A 93 6.85 -0.72 -22.48
C LYS A 93 6.81 -2.07 -23.20
N GLN A 94 6.43 -3.15 -22.50
CA GLN A 94 6.29 -4.49 -23.11
C GLN A 94 5.21 -4.53 -24.20
N ILE A 95 4.08 -3.85 -24.01
CA ILE A 95 3.02 -3.75 -25.02
C ILE A 95 3.52 -2.97 -26.25
N ASP A 96 4.16 -1.83 -26.04
CA ASP A 96 4.69 -0.98 -27.10
C ASP A 96 5.76 -1.71 -27.92
N GLU A 97 6.68 -2.42 -27.26
CA GLU A 97 7.72 -3.23 -27.90
C GLU A 97 7.16 -4.44 -28.67
N ARG A 98 6.05 -5.02 -28.20
CA ARG A 98 5.41 -6.18 -28.84
C ARG A 98 4.66 -5.82 -30.11
N TYR A 99 3.91 -4.72 -30.10
CA TYR A 99 3.04 -4.36 -31.22
C TYR A 99 3.67 -3.33 -32.17
N GLN A 100 4.59 -2.49 -31.68
CA GLN A 100 5.32 -1.47 -32.45
C GLN A 100 4.41 -0.60 -33.33
N SER A 101 3.18 -0.36 -32.86
CA SER A 101 2.17 0.40 -33.59
C SER A 101 2.17 1.86 -33.17
N LYS A 102 1.74 2.75 -34.06
CA LYS A 102 1.61 4.18 -33.75
C LYS A 102 0.62 4.42 -32.60
N GLU A 103 -0.41 3.58 -32.50
CA GLU A 103 -1.44 3.58 -31.48
C GLU A 103 -0.86 3.22 -30.11
N THR A 104 -0.01 2.18 -30.03
CA THR A 104 0.63 1.77 -28.77
C THR A 104 1.63 2.80 -28.27
N SER A 105 2.40 3.42 -29.16
CA SER A 105 3.33 4.47 -28.76
C SER A 105 2.60 5.75 -28.32
N ARG A 106 1.48 6.08 -28.98
CA ARG A 106 0.62 7.19 -28.54
C ARG A 106 -0.01 6.93 -27.17
N LEU A 107 -0.48 5.70 -26.93
CA LEU A 107 -1.03 5.28 -25.64
C LEU A 107 0.04 5.40 -24.55
N ARG A 108 1.25 4.88 -24.81
CA ARG A 108 2.39 4.99 -23.90
C ARG A 108 2.67 6.43 -23.50
N ASN A 109 2.83 7.32 -24.49
CA ASN A 109 3.12 8.73 -24.23
C ASN A 109 2.02 9.39 -23.38
N LYS A 110 0.75 9.08 -23.63
CA LYS A 110 -0.37 9.64 -22.87
C LYS A 110 -0.39 9.13 -21.42
N ILE A 111 -0.07 7.86 -21.20
CA ILE A 111 0.01 7.31 -19.84
C ILE A 111 1.23 7.87 -19.10
N GLU A 112 2.39 7.97 -19.74
CA GLU A 112 3.59 8.57 -19.14
C GLU A 112 3.33 10.03 -18.72
N GLN A 113 2.66 10.83 -19.56
CA GLN A 113 2.22 12.18 -19.21
C GLN A 113 1.32 12.21 -17.98
N LEU A 114 0.32 11.31 -17.91
CA LEU A 114 -0.58 11.23 -16.76
C LEU A 114 0.16 10.84 -15.48
N LEU A 115 1.03 9.82 -15.55
CA LEU A 115 1.81 9.38 -14.39
C LEU A 115 2.73 10.50 -13.89
N ASN A 116 3.38 11.23 -14.79
CA ASN A 116 4.25 12.35 -14.41
C ASN A 116 3.44 13.48 -13.76
N TYR A 117 2.31 13.87 -14.36
CA TYR A 117 1.43 14.89 -13.80
C TYR A 117 0.99 14.59 -12.36
N TYR A 118 0.56 13.36 -12.09
CA TYR A 118 0.14 12.98 -10.74
C TYR A 118 1.31 12.79 -9.78
N SER A 119 2.50 12.41 -10.25
CA SER A 119 3.70 12.33 -9.42
C SER A 119 4.13 13.72 -8.93
N GLU A 120 4.09 14.72 -9.81
CA GLU A 120 4.42 16.12 -9.50
C GLU A 120 3.38 16.76 -8.56
N LYS A 121 2.11 16.41 -8.69
CA LYS A 121 1.02 16.93 -7.83
C LYS A 121 0.95 16.31 -6.43
N SER A 122 1.59 15.15 -6.23
CA SER A 122 1.57 14.40 -4.97
C SER A 122 2.82 14.63 -4.11
N SER A 123 3.77 15.44 -4.60
CA SER A 123 4.97 15.89 -3.90
C SER A 123 4.73 17.23 -3.23
#